data_AF-A0A975CTF9-F1
#
_entry.id   AF-A0A975CTF9-F1
#
_cell.length_a   1.000
_cell.length_b   1.000
_cell.length_c   1.000
_cell.angle_alpha   90.00
_cell.angle_beta   90.00
_cell.angle_gamma   90.00
#
_symmetry.space_group_name_H-M   'P 1'
#
loop_
_entity.id
_entity.type
_entity.pdbx_description
1 polymer ?
#
loop_
_entity_poly.entity_id
_entity_poly.type
_entity_poly.pdbx_seq_one_letter_code
_entity_poly.pdbx_strand_id
1 'polypeptide(L)' 'MERTLKILASLFWIIGLVVSIVGLNIKTDTGRWMSVAGNITFLVGLALQGVVWALAARSKKSPAEAGPKDEETK' A
#
# COMPACT_ATOMS: atom_id res chain seq x y z
N MET A 1 -15.05 -6.49 -0.20
CA MET A 1 -14.57 -5.12 -0.52
C MET A 1 -13.06 -4.98 -0.28
N GLU A 2 -12.49 -5.48 0.83
CA GLU A 2 -11.04 -5.41 1.12
C GLU A 2 -10.12 -6.06 0.06
N ARG A 3 -10.52 -7.18 -0.56
CA ARG A 3 -9.71 -7.82 -1.63
C ARG A 3 -9.57 -6.91 -2.85
N THR A 4 -10.66 -6.26 -3.28
CA THR A 4 -10.65 -5.34 -4.41
C THR A 4 -9.75 -4.15 -4.15
N LEU A 5 -9.78 -3.60 -2.93
CA LEU A 5 -8.93 -2.47 -2.53
C LEU A 5 -7.44 -2.82 -2.57
N LYS A 6 -7.06 -4.02 -2.11
CA LYS A 6 -5.67 -4.52 -2.18
C LYS A 6 -5.17 -4.69 -3.62
N ILE A 7 -6.03 -5.19 -4.50
CA ILE A 7 -5.70 -5.37 -5.92
C ILE A 7 -5.56 -4.00 -6.60
N LEU A 8 -6.49 -3.08 -6.33
CA LEU A 8 -6.47 -1.73 -6.90
C LEU A 8 -5.23 -0.95 -6.45
N ALA A 9 -4.90 -1.01 -5.17
CA ALA A 9 -3.69 -0.39 -4.63
C ALA A 9 -2.42 -1.01 -5.24
N SER A 10 -2.39 -2.34 -5.41
CA SER A 10 -1.29 -3.02 -6.12
C SER A 10 -1.14 -2.55 -7.57
N LEU A 11 -2.25 -2.41 -8.29
CA LEU A 11 -2.22 -1.91 -9.67
C LEU A 11 -1.75 -0.46 -9.72
N PHE A 12 -2.18 0.38 -8.78
CA PHE A 12 -1.85 1.80 -8.76
C PHE A 12 -0.33 2.05 -8.62
N TRP A 13 0.35 1.34 -7.73
CA TRP A 13 1.80 1.53 -7.59
C TRP A 13 2.55 0.95 -8.80
N ILE A 14 2.14 -0.19 -9.35
CA ILE A 14 2.79 -0.77 -10.55
C ILE A 14 2.65 0.18 -11.75
N ILE A 15 1.44 0.70 -12.00
CA ILE A 15 1.19 1.64 -13.10
C ILE A 15 1.99 2.93 -12.89
N GLY A 16 2.00 3.47 -11.66
CA GLY A 16 2.81 4.64 -11.32
C GLY A 16 4.31 4.44 -11.60
N LEU A 17 4.84 3.26 -11.25
CA LEU A 17 6.23 2.89 -11.53
C LEU A 17 6.51 2.86 -13.04
N VAL A 18 5.64 2.22 -13.83
CA VAL A 18 5.79 2.12 -15.28
C VAL A 18 5.76 3.52 -15.92
N VAL A 19 4.79 4.35 -15.55
CA VAL A 19 4.69 5.73 -16.04
C VAL A 19 5.91 6.55 -15.65
N SER A 20 6.45 6.34 -14.45
CA SER A 20 7.68 7.00 -14.00
C SER A 20 8.88 6.63 -14.88
N ILE A 21 9.09 5.33 -15.12
CA ILE A 21 10.19 4.81 -15.96
C ILE A 21 10.05 5.29 -17.41
N VAL A 22 8.85 5.25 -17.97
CA VAL A 22 8.58 5.74 -19.33
C VAL A 22 8.85 7.24 -19.42
N GLY A 23 8.42 8.02 -18.42
CA GLY A 23 8.69 9.45 -18.34
C GLY A 23 10.18 9.77 -18.29
N LEU A 24 10.97 9.00 -17.51
CA LEU A 24 12.43 9.15 -17.45
C LEU A 24 13.14 8.81 -18.77
N ASN A 25 12.53 7.96 -19.60
CA ASN A 25 13.08 7.58 -20.90
C ASN A 25 12.88 8.70 -21.95
N ILE A 26 11.85 9.52 -21.78
CA ILE A 26 11.52 10.61 -22.71
C ILE A 26 12.27 11.89 -22.30
N LYS A 27 13.26 12.31 -23.10
CA LYS A 27 14.08 13.52 -22.86
C LYS A 27 13.40 14.81 -23.32
N THR A 28 12.13 15.00 -22.98
CA THR A 28 11.37 16.24 -23.23
C THR A 28 10.80 16.77 -21.92
N ASP A 29 10.38 18.03 -21.89
CA ASP A 29 9.67 18.58 -20.72
C ASP A 29 8.43 17.74 -20.36
N THR A 30 7.72 17.23 -21.36
CA THR A 30 6.60 16.30 -21.18
C THR A 30 7.03 15.02 -20.45
N GLY A 31 8.18 14.43 -20.80
CA GLY A 31 8.72 13.26 -20.11
C GLY A 31 9.05 13.53 -18.65
N ARG A 32 9.57 14.71 -18.34
CA ARG A 32 9.87 15.15 -16.96
C ARG A 32 8.59 15.26 -16.13
N TRP A 33 7.55 15.90 -16.65
CA TRP A 33 6.24 15.99 -15.98
C TRP A 33 5.58 14.61 -15.82
N MET A 34 5.71 13.75 -16.83
CA MET A 34 5.18 12.38 -16.81
C MET A 34 5.90 11.53 -15.75
N SER A 35 7.22 11.68 -15.61
CA SER A 35 7.99 11.02 -14.57
C SER A 35 7.58 11.48 -13.16
N VAL A 36 7.41 12.80 -12.97
CA VAL A 36 6.93 13.36 -11.70
C VAL A 36 5.54 12.84 -11.35
N ALA A 37 4.60 12.86 -12.31
CA ALA A 37 3.25 12.33 -12.12
C ALA A 37 3.27 10.82 -11.81
N GLY A 38 4.12 10.05 -12.50
CA GLY A 38 4.33 8.63 -12.23
C GLY A 38 4.85 8.37 -10.82
N ASN A 39 5.85 9.13 -10.36
CA ASN A 39 6.39 9.03 -9.00
C ASN A 39 5.36 9.37 -7.93
N ILE A 40 4.57 10.44 -8.11
CA ILE A 40 3.50 10.78 -7.18
C ILE A 40 2.50 9.62 -7.09
N THR A 41 2.07 9.10 -8.24
CA THR A 41 1.11 7.99 -8.32
C THR A 41 1.67 6.73 -7.66
N PHE A 42 2.96 6.44 -7.86
CA PHE A 42 3.67 5.33 -7.23
C PHE A 42 3.70 5.46 -5.70
N LEU A 43 4.09 6.62 -5.18
CA LEU A 43 4.16 6.88 -3.73
C LEU A 43 2.78 6.80 -3.08
N VAL A 44 1.75 7.35 -3.73
CA VAL A 44 0.35 7.24 -3.24
C VAL A 44 -0.10 5.78 -3.23
N GLY A 45 0.20 5.01 -4.28
CA GLY A 45 -0.11 3.59 -4.33
C GLY A 45 0.56 2.80 -3.19
N LEU A 46 1.84 3.06 -2.91
CA LEU A 46 2.57 2.46 -1.80
C LEU A 46 2.00 2.86 -0.44
N ALA A 47 1.67 4.13 -0.24
CA ALA A 47 1.06 4.61 0.99
C ALA A 47 -0.27 3.92 1.27
N LEU A 48 -1.15 3.80 0.26
CA LEU A 48 -2.41 3.08 0.37
C LEU A 48 -2.19 1.59 0.68
N GLN A 49 -1.25 0.94 0.00
CA GLN A 49 -0.89 -0.45 0.26
C GLN A 49 -0.42 -0.65 1.71
N GLY A 50 0.43 0.25 2.20
CA GLY A 50 0.95 0.25 3.56
C GLY A 50 -0.15 0.44 4.61
N VAL A 51 -1.07 1.39 4.39
CA VAL A 51 -2.24 1.61 5.27
C VAL A 51 -3.12 0.35 5.32
N VAL A 52 -3.42 -0.26 4.17
CA VAL A 52 -4.23 -1.48 4.12
C VAL A 52 -3.54 -2.64 4.85
N TRP A 53 -2.22 -2.77 4.74
CA TRP A 53 -1.46 -3.76 5.50
C TRP A 53 -1.44 -3.47 6.99
N ALA A 54 -1.25 -2.21 7.41
CA ALA A 54 -1.26 -1.81 8.81
C ALA A 54 -2.62 -2.07 9.48
N LEU A 55 -3.72 -1.77 8.78
CA LEU A 55 -5.08 -2.06 9.24
C LEU A 55 -5.33 -3.57 9.34
N ALA A 56 -4.92 -4.34 8.33
CA ALA A 56 -5.02 -5.81 8.38
C ALA A 56 -4.17 -6.43 9.50
N ALA A 57 -2.98 -5.87 9.77
CA ALA A 57 -2.10 -6.31 10.85
C ALA A 57 -2.67 -5.98 12.24
N ARG A 58 -3.32 -4.81 12.42
CA ARG A 58 -4.06 -4.49 13.65
C ARG A 58 -5.24 -5.43 13.86
N SER A 59 -6.00 -5.75 12.82
CA SER A 59 -7.13 -6.69 12.90
C SER A 59 -6.69 -8.09 13.37
N LYS A 60 -5.50 -8.57 12.93
CA LYS A 60 -4.94 -9.85 13.41
C LYS A 60 -4.40 -9.84 14.84
N LYS A 61 -4.14 -8.68 15.46
CA LYS A 61 -3.72 -8.60 16.87
C LYS A 61 -4.89 -8.64 17.86
N SER A 62 -6.13 -8.59 17.38
CA SER A 62 -7.35 -8.67 18.21
C SER A 62 -7.93 -10.10 18.31
N PRO A 63 -7.12 -11.10 18.71
CA PRO A 63 -7.64 -12.11 19.64
C PRO A 63 -6.79 -12.28 20.91
N ALA A 64 -5.78 -11.42 21.17
CA ALA A 64 -4.89 -11.57 22.33
C ALA A 64 -5.24 -10.67 23.54
N GLU A 65 -6.30 -9.86 23.47
CA GLU A 65 -6.84 -9.08 24.61
C GLU A 65 -8.06 -9.73 25.27
N ALA A 66 -8.27 -11.04 25.10
CA ALA A 66 -8.90 -11.83 26.16
C ALA A 66 -7.81 -12.15 27.19
N GLY A 67 -7.53 -11.15 28.04
CA GLY A 67 -6.58 -11.27 29.14
C GLY A 67 -6.94 -12.37 30.16
N PRO A 68 -5.97 -12.75 31.00
CA PRO A 68 -5.86 -14.03 31.67
C PRO A 68 -6.81 -14.14 32.86
N LYS A 69 -7.36 -15.35 33.07
CA LYS A 69 -7.77 -15.79 34.39
C LYS A 69 -7.01 -17.07 34.71
N ASP A 70 -5.86 -16.87 35.34
CA ASP A 70 -5.31 -17.87 36.24
C ASP A 70 -6.31 -18.05 37.41
N GLU A 71 -6.80 -19.28 37.58
CA GLU A 71 -7.32 -19.87 38.82
C GLU A 71 -7.24 -21.38 38.54
N GLU A 72 -6.08 -22.01 38.77
CA GLU A 72 -5.64 -22.62 40.03
C GLU A 72 -6.72 -23.48 40.70
N THR A 73 -6.31 -24.70 41.12
CA THR A 73 -7.03 -25.68 41.96
C THR A 73 -8.26 -26.35 41.34
N LYS A 74 -8.46 -27.67 41.38
CA LYS A 74 -7.88 -28.75 42.17
C LYS A 74 -8.24 -30.09 41.53
#